data_AF-A0A815QI29-F1
#
_entry.id   AF-A0A815QI29-F1
#
_cell.length_a   1.000
_cell.length_b   1.000
_cell.length_c   1.000
_cell.angle_alpha   90.00
_cell.angle_beta   90.00
_cell.angle_gamma   90.00
#
_symmetry.space_group_name_H-M   'P 1'
#
loop_
_entity.id
_entity.type
_entity.pdbx_description
1 polymer ?
#
loop_
_entity_poly.entity_id
_entity_poly.type
_entity_poly.pdbx_seq_one_letter_code
_entity_poly.pdbx_strand_id
1 'polypeptide(L)'
;MCRLDYSPLGRKLEISDSCFSAYCRFIHVECAHCHPVLLYFIRHLLRDHIYKQSFKHWSKARRKWTLTVFLVNNPKLVNRRKQFLNRSTKNDVAITLIERKNGNKTDITSLSTVSHRSSIGLQLALDDLSVREQF
;
A
#
# COMPACT_ATOMS: atom_id res chain seq x y z
N MET A 1 37.05 -2.06 -14.74
CA MET A 1 35.92 -3.02 -14.75
C MET A 1 34.65 -2.21 -14.54
N CYS A 2 33.75 -2.17 -15.52
CA CYS A 2 32.57 -1.27 -15.52
C CYS A 2 31.25 -1.98 -15.16
N ARG A 3 31.33 -3.14 -14.50
CA ARG A 3 30.17 -3.95 -14.11
C ARG A 3 29.83 -3.64 -12.65
N LEU A 4 28.59 -3.22 -12.39
CA LEU A 4 28.11 -2.80 -11.06
C LEU A 4 27.39 -3.92 -10.28
N ASP A 5 27.11 -5.03 -10.95
CA ASP A 5 26.37 -6.19 -10.41
C ASP A 5 27.25 -7.20 -9.68
N TYR A 6 28.55 -6.91 -9.54
CA TYR A 6 29.53 -7.77 -8.89
C TYR A 6 30.58 -6.93 -8.15
N SER A 7 30.97 -7.38 -6.96
CA SER A 7 32.08 -6.78 -6.21
C SER A 7 33.34 -7.66 -6.26
N PRO A 8 34.51 -7.11 -6.62
CA PRO A 8 35.77 -7.86 -6.64
C PRO A 8 36.38 -8.11 -5.26
N LEU A 9 35.87 -7.47 -4.20
CA LEU A 9 36.42 -7.56 -2.85
C LEU A 9 35.97 -8.83 -2.08
N GLY A 10 35.09 -9.64 -2.68
CA GLY A 10 34.57 -10.89 -2.11
C GLY A 10 33.48 -10.66 -1.03
N ARG A 11 32.70 -11.72 -0.74
CA ARG A 11 31.43 -11.67 0.03
C ARG A 11 31.43 -10.88 1.34
N LYS A 12 32.54 -10.85 2.08
CA LYS A 12 32.63 -10.15 3.36
C LYS A 12 32.86 -8.65 3.21
N LEU A 13 33.42 -8.21 2.08
CA LEU A 13 33.82 -6.82 1.84
C LEU A 13 32.98 -6.14 0.74
N GLU A 14 31.95 -6.81 0.22
CA GLU A 14 31.04 -6.25 -0.80
C GLU A 14 30.35 -4.97 -0.33
N ILE A 15 30.14 -4.82 0.99
CA ILE A 15 29.53 -3.63 1.59
C ILE A 15 30.49 -2.42 1.52
N SER A 16 31.80 -2.67 1.54
CA SER A 16 32.84 -1.63 1.43
C SER A 16 33.01 -1.15 0.00
N ASP A 17 32.55 -1.92 -0.99
CA ASP A 17 32.54 -1.53 -2.39
C ASP A 17 31.38 -0.57 -2.64
N SER A 18 31.71 0.71 -2.86
CA SER A 18 30.72 1.77 -3.07
C SER A 18 29.88 1.55 -4.32
N CYS A 19 30.46 0.97 -5.37
CA CYS A 19 29.79 0.71 -6.63
C CYS A 19 28.73 -0.39 -6.49
N PHE A 20 29.12 -1.52 -5.91
CA PHE A 20 28.20 -2.64 -5.68
C PHE A 20 27.10 -2.29 -4.66
N SER A 21 27.45 -1.58 -3.60
CA SER A 21 26.48 -1.09 -2.60
C SER A 21 25.44 -0.14 -3.20
N ALA A 22 25.87 0.80 -4.07
CA ALA A 22 24.96 1.68 -4.79
C ALA A 22 24.01 0.90 -5.72
N TYR A 23 24.51 -0.11 -6.43
CA TYR A 23 23.69 -0.98 -7.26
C TYR A 23 22.62 -1.75 -6.46
N CYS A 24 22.99 -2.38 -5.34
CA CYS A 24 22.02 -3.07 -4.48
C CYS A 24 20.93 -2.12 -3.97
N ARG A 25 21.32 -0.90 -3.56
CA ARG A 25 20.35 0.13 -3.13
C ARG A 25 19.41 0.52 -4.25
N PHE A 26 19.92 0.73 -5.46
CA PHE A 26 19.11 1.02 -6.63
C PHE A 26 18.07 -0.08 -6.87
N ILE A 27 18.48 -1.36 -6.86
CA ILE A 27 17.55 -2.48 -7.04
C ILE A 27 16.49 -2.55 -5.94
N HIS A 28 16.86 -2.28 -4.68
CA HIS A 28 15.88 -2.24 -3.59
C HIS A 28 14.85 -1.14 -3.76
N VAL A 29 15.27 0.05 -4.20
CA VAL A 29 14.39 1.18 -4.48
C VAL A 29 13.47 0.85 -5.66
N GLU A 30 14.02 0.35 -6.77
CA GLU A 30 13.23 -0.11 -7.93
C GLU A 30 12.22 -1.19 -7.55
N CYS A 31 12.61 -2.19 -6.76
CA CYS A 31 11.68 -3.22 -6.29
C CYS A 31 10.58 -2.66 -5.37
N ALA A 32 10.90 -1.64 -4.55
CA ALA A 32 9.92 -1.02 -3.66
C ALA A 32 8.89 -0.18 -4.41
N HIS A 33 9.31 0.55 -5.45
CA HIS A 33 8.43 1.43 -6.23
C HIS A 33 7.73 0.73 -7.38
N CYS A 34 8.37 -0.25 -8.01
CA CYS A 34 7.90 -0.92 -9.22
C CYS A 34 7.66 -2.42 -8.99
N HIS A 35 7.13 -2.79 -7.82
CA HIS A 35 6.80 -4.19 -7.54
C HIS A 35 5.70 -4.69 -8.49
N PRO A 36 5.95 -5.67 -9.37
CA PRO A 36 5.03 -6.02 -10.45
C PRO A 36 3.67 -6.48 -9.92
N VAL A 37 3.65 -7.29 -8.85
CA VAL A 37 2.38 -7.75 -8.23
C VAL A 37 1.53 -6.57 -7.73
N LEU A 38 2.16 -5.54 -7.17
CA LEU A 38 1.44 -4.38 -6.64
C LEU A 38 0.88 -3.54 -7.79
N LEU A 39 1.69 -3.30 -8.83
CA LEU A 39 1.25 -2.56 -10.03
C LEU A 39 0.07 -3.26 -10.72
N TYR A 40 0.12 -4.58 -10.89
CA TYR A 40 -1.00 -5.34 -11.46
C TYR A 40 -2.23 -5.32 -10.56
N PHE A 41 -2.05 -5.44 -9.24
CA PHE A 41 -3.16 -5.37 -8.29
C PHE A 41 -3.86 -4.01 -8.34
N ILE A 42 -3.10 -2.91 -8.32
CA ILE A 42 -3.64 -1.55 -8.43
C ILE A 42 -4.34 -1.36 -9.78
N ARG A 43 -3.72 -1.81 -10.88
CA ARG A 43 -4.33 -1.76 -12.21
C ARG A 43 -5.65 -2.53 -12.27
N HIS A 44 -5.74 -3.68 -11.62
CA HIS A 44 -6.97 -4.46 -11.54
C HIS A 44 -8.05 -3.70 -10.76
N LEU A 45 -7.71 -3.19 -9.56
CA LEU A 45 -8.64 -2.39 -8.76
C LEU A 45 -9.13 -1.12 -9.49
N LEU A 46 -8.22 -0.42 -10.18
CA LEU A 46 -8.54 0.80 -10.91
C LEU A 46 -9.43 0.49 -12.11
N ARG A 47 -9.15 -0.60 -12.84
CA ARG A 47 -9.99 -1.06 -13.94
C ARG A 47 -11.40 -1.41 -13.43
N ASP A 48 -11.51 -2.11 -12.31
CA ASP A 48 -12.79 -2.46 -11.72
C ASP A 48 -13.60 -1.22 -11.32
N HIS A 49 -12.91 -0.21 -10.78
CA HIS A 49 -13.51 1.06 -10.38
C HIS A 49 -13.96 1.92 -11.58
N ILE A 50 -13.08 2.13 -12.57
CA ILE A 50 -13.36 3.01 -13.73
C ILE A 50 -14.39 2.39 -14.66
N TYR A 51 -14.23 1.11 -14.99
CA TYR A 51 -15.09 0.49 -16.00
C TYR A 51 -16.44 0.04 -15.43
N LYS A 52 -16.73 0.30 -14.14
CA LYS A 52 -17.89 -0.22 -13.39
C LYS A 52 -18.29 -1.58 -13.93
N GLN A 53 -17.29 -2.46 -14.10
CA GLN A 53 -17.57 -3.74 -14.71
C GLN A 53 -18.65 -4.37 -13.84
N SER A 54 -19.72 -4.87 -14.48
CA SER A 54 -20.83 -5.54 -13.81
C SER A 54 -20.30 -6.85 -13.21
N PHE A 55 -19.44 -6.74 -12.20
CA PHE A 55 -19.04 -7.85 -11.38
C PHE A 55 -20.28 -8.22 -10.61
N LYS A 56 -20.86 -9.35 -11.00
CA LYS A 56 -21.95 -10.02 -10.28
C LYS A 56 -21.59 -10.00 -8.80
N HIS A 57 -22.15 -9.08 -8.01
CA HIS A 57 -21.65 -8.81 -6.66
C HIS A 57 -21.61 -10.12 -5.88
N TRP A 58 -20.42 -10.56 -5.50
CA TRP A 58 -20.29 -11.81 -4.76
C TRP A 58 -21.00 -11.63 -3.42
N SER A 59 -21.93 -12.55 -3.13
CA SER A 59 -22.59 -12.57 -1.84
C SER A 59 -21.54 -12.58 -0.74
N LYS A 60 -21.86 -11.92 0.39
CA LYS A 60 -20.97 -11.92 1.56
C LYS A 60 -20.62 -13.36 1.98
N ALA A 61 -21.55 -14.29 1.83
CA ALA A 61 -21.35 -15.72 2.07
C ALA A 61 -20.25 -16.31 1.17
N ARG A 62 -20.28 -16.06 -0.15
CA ARG A 62 -19.28 -16.59 -1.08
C ARG A 62 -17.87 -16.09 -0.75
N ARG A 63 -17.73 -14.79 -0.44
CA ARG A 63 -16.44 -14.20 -0.01
C ARG A 63 -15.91 -14.84 1.28
N LYS A 64 -16.79 -15.04 2.27
CA LYS A 64 -16.42 -15.75 3.51
C LYS A 64 -15.97 -17.18 3.22
N TRP A 65 -16.65 -17.88 2.32
CA TRP A 65 -16.32 -19.26 2.00
C TRP A 65 -14.99 -19.39 1.26
N THR A 66 -14.74 -18.54 0.25
CA THR A 66 -13.44 -18.47 -0.42
C THR A 66 -12.30 -18.19 0.56
N LEU A 67 -12.52 -17.27 1.51
CA LEU A 67 -11.54 -16.99 2.56
C LEU A 67 -11.29 -18.20 3.47
N THR A 68 -12.35 -18.91 3.90
CA THR A 68 -12.21 -20.11 4.73
C THR A 68 -11.40 -21.18 4.00
N VAL A 69 -11.74 -21.47 2.74
CA VAL A 69 -10.99 -22.44 1.91
C VAL A 69 -9.53 -22.04 1.78
N PHE A 70 -9.25 -20.77 1.51
CA PHE A 70 -7.88 -20.24 1.45
C PHE A 70 -7.13 -20.44 2.78
N LEU A 71 -7.76 -20.18 3.92
CA LEU A 71 -7.13 -20.31 5.23
C LEU A 71 -6.91 -21.75 5.67
N VAL A 72 -7.83 -22.67 5.32
CA VAL A 72 -7.66 -24.11 5.55
C VAL A 72 -6.41 -24.62 4.83
N ASN A 73 -6.22 -24.19 3.58
CA ASN A 73 -5.04 -24.56 2.78
C ASN A 73 -3.75 -23.83 3.22
N ASN A 74 -3.86 -22.75 4.00
CA ASN A 74 -2.73 -21.92 4.42
C ASN A 74 -2.74 -21.68 5.95
N PRO A 75 -2.52 -22.72 6.78
CA PRO A 75 -2.73 -22.64 8.22
C PRO A 75 -1.82 -21.62 8.92
N LYS A 76 -0.60 -21.39 8.41
CA LYS A 76 0.35 -20.39 8.95
C LYS A 76 -0.19 -18.96 8.88
N LEU A 77 -1.09 -18.67 7.94
CA LEU A 77 -1.67 -17.33 7.78
C LEU A 77 -2.80 -17.05 8.77
N VAL A 78 -3.38 -18.07 9.40
CA VAL A 78 -4.48 -17.91 10.36
C VAL A 78 -4.03 -17.08 11.57
N ASN A 79 -2.89 -17.44 12.17
CA ASN A 79 -2.36 -16.75 13.34
C ASN A 79 -1.92 -15.32 12.98
N ARG A 80 -1.25 -15.14 11.84
CA ARG A 80 -0.88 -13.79 11.36
C ARG A 80 -2.12 -12.92 11.14
N ARG A 81 -3.16 -13.45 10.49
CA ARG A 81 -4.42 -12.74 10.25
C ARG A 81 -5.08 -12.30 11.56
N LYS A 82 -5.15 -13.17 12.58
CA LYS A 82 -5.68 -12.82 13.91
C LYS A 82 -4.85 -11.71 14.57
N GLN A 83 -3.53 -11.78 14.49
CA GLN A 83 -2.64 -10.74 15.02
C GLN A 83 -2.84 -9.39 14.33
N PHE A 84 -2.92 -9.37 13.00
CA PHE A 84 -3.18 -8.15 12.23
C PHE A 84 -4.54 -7.55 12.54
N LEU A 85 -5.60 -8.37 12.65
CA LEU A 85 -6.93 -7.88 13.01
C LEU A 85 -6.94 -7.23 14.39
N ASN A 86 -6.34 -7.89 15.38
CA ASN A 86 -6.24 -7.33 16.74
C ASN A 86 -5.45 -6.02 16.78
N ARG A 87 -4.42 -5.87 15.94
CA ARG A 87 -3.67 -4.62 15.81
C ARG A 87 -4.54 -3.52 15.20
N SER A 88 -5.28 -3.82 14.13
CA SER A 88 -6.20 -2.86 13.49
C SER A 88 -7.24 -2.36 14.49
N THR A 89 -7.94 -3.26 15.19
CA THR A 89 -9.00 -2.88 16.12
C THR A 89 -8.47 -2.01 17.27
N LYS A 90 -7.28 -2.31 17.79
CA LYS A 90 -6.63 -1.48 18.81
C LYS A 90 -6.26 -0.10 18.28
N ASN A 91 -5.77 0.00 17.04
CA ASN A 91 -5.44 1.27 16.41
C ASN A 91 -6.69 2.11 16.13
N ASP A 92 -7.78 1.50 15.65
CA ASP A 92 -9.05 2.20 15.41
C ASP A 92 -9.63 2.75 16.73
N VAL A 93 -9.55 1.97 17.82
CA VAL A 93 -9.92 2.43 19.16
C VAL A 93 -9.01 3.56 19.64
N ALA A 94 -7.70 3.49 19.38
CA ALA A 94 -6.78 4.57 19.74
C ALA A 94 -7.06 5.87 18.96
N ILE A 95 -7.33 5.78 17.65
CA ILE A 95 -7.69 6.93 16.81
C ILE A 95 -8.99 7.57 17.31
N THR A 96 -10.03 6.77 17.56
CA THR A 96 -11.31 7.29 18.06
C THR A 96 -11.20 7.92 19.46
N LEU A 97 -10.31 7.42 20.32
CA LEU A 97 -10.02 8.04 21.61
C LEU A 97 -9.25 9.36 21.47
N ILE A 98 -8.32 9.47 20.52
CA ILE A 98 -7.61 10.71 20.22
C ILE A 98 -8.58 11.76 19.66
N GLU A 99 -9.48 11.38 18.75
CA GLU A 99 -10.52 12.26 18.23
C GLU A 99 -11.46 12.77 19.34
N ARG A 100 -11.89 11.92 20.27
CA ARG A 100 -12.68 12.34 21.45
C ARG A 100 -11.89 13.27 22.37
N LYS A 101 -10.61 13.00 22.60
CA LYS A 101 -9.74 13.84 23.45
C LYS A 101 -9.49 15.22 22.83
N ASN A 102 -9.40 15.29 21.50
CA ASN A 102 -9.21 16.54 20.76
C ASN A 102 -10.52 17.33 20.61
N GLY A 103 -11.66 16.64 20.45
CA GLY A 103 -12.99 17.28 20.45
C GLY A 103 -13.30 17.98 21.78
N ASN A 104 -12.87 17.41 22.91
CA ASN A 104 -13.04 18.04 24.23
C ASN A 104 -12.10 19.24 24.48
N LYS A 105 -11.20 19.57 23.55
CA LYS A 105 -10.26 20.70 23.66
C LYS A 105 -10.62 21.88 22.75
N THR A 106 -11.67 21.74 21.93
CA THR A 106 -12.14 22.78 21.01
C THR A 106 -13.65 23.02 21.14
N ASP A 107 -14.14 23.16 22.36
CA ASP A 107 -15.38 23.89 22.62
C ASP A 107 -14.98 25.30 23.06
N ILE A 108 -14.55 26.10 22.10
CA ILE A 108 -14.65 27.57 21.97
C ILE A 108 -13.91 27.85 20.66
N THR A 109 -14.65 28.36 19.67
CA THR A 109 -14.23 28.88 18.35
C THR A 109 -14.56 28.00 17.13
N SER A 110 -15.61 28.44 16.43
CA SER A 110 -15.94 28.24 15.00
C SER A 110 -16.38 26.85 14.51
N LEU A 111 -17.68 26.67 14.63
CA LEU A 111 -18.57 26.06 13.63
C LEU A 111 -18.27 26.61 12.22
N SER A 112 -17.66 25.82 11.33
CA SER A 112 -17.90 25.81 9.87
C SER A 112 -16.88 24.93 9.13
N THR A 113 -17.34 24.31 8.03
CA THR A 113 -16.58 23.51 7.04
C THR A 113 -16.46 22.00 7.26
N VAL A 114 -17.63 21.36 7.41
CA VAL A 114 -17.84 20.01 6.89
C VAL A 114 -17.90 20.08 5.36
N SER A 115 -17.36 19.05 4.69
CA SER A 115 -17.62 18.66 3.30
C SER A 115 -16.85 19.39 2.18
N HIS A 116 -15.56 19.08 1.97
CA HIS A 116 -14.92 19.05 0.63
C HIS A 116 -13.46 18.54 0.71
N ARG A 117 -13.24 17.22 0.86
CA ARG A 117 -11.85 16.68 0.78
C ARG A 117 -11.68 15.32 0.10
N SER A 118 -12.69 14.81 -0.61
CA SER A 118 -12.57 13.52 -1.32
C SER A 118 -12.29 13.61 -2.84
N SER A 119 -12.22 14.80 -3.45
CA SER A 119 -12.06 14.92 -4.92
C SER A 119 -10.75 15.54 -5.42
N ILE A 120 -9.89 16.09 -4.55
CA ILE A 120 -8.70 16.86 -5.01
C ILE A 120 -7.48 15.96 -5.26
N GLY A 121 -7.35 14.84 -4.54
CA GLY A 121 -6.18 13.96 -4.62
C GLY A 121 -6.09 13.09 -5.89
N LEU A 122 -7.18 12.92 -6.64
CA LEU A 122 -7.17 12.13 -7.88
C LEU A 122 -6.96 12.98 -9.14
N GLN A 123 -7.17 14.29 -9.07
CA GLN A 123 -7.00 15.18 -10.23
C GLN A 123 -5.52 15.48 -10.49
N LEU A 124 -4.74 15.71 -9.44
CA LEU A 124 -3.30 16.02 -9.56
C LEU A 124 -2.45 14.84 -10.06
N ALA A 125 -2.90 13.60 -9.90
CA ALA A 125 -2.17 12.43 -10.38
C ALA A 125 -2.40 12.13 -11.87
N LEU A 126 -3.46 12.67 -12.48
CA LEU A 126 -3.77 12.47 -13.90
C LEU A 126 -3.02 13.45 -14.81
N ASP A 127 -2.68 14.64 -14.31
CA ASP A 127 -1.93 15.64 -15.08
C ASP A 127 -0.44 15.28 -15.22
N ASP A 128 0.15 14.60 -14.22
CA ASP A 128 1.55 14.12 -14.28
C ASP A 128 1.76 12.91 -15.21
N LEU A 129 0.71 12.13 -15.48
CA LEU A 129 0.77 10.97 -16.37
C LEU A 129 0.64 11.34 -17.85
N SER A 130 0.07 12.51 -18.17
CA SER A 130 -0.04 13.03 -19.54
C SER A 130 1.32 13.52 -20.08
N VAL A 131 2.19 14.04 -19.21
CA VAL A 131 3.49 14.62 -19.62
C VAL A 131 4.55 13.55 -19.92
N ARG A 132 4.38 12.32 -19.43
CA ARG A 132 5.36 11.23 -19.58
C ARG A 132 5.24 10.39 -20.86
N GLU A 133 4.24 10.62 -21.70
CA GLU A 133 4.10 9.93 -23.01
C GLU A 133 4.59 10.75 -24.22
N GLN A 134 5.36 11.83 -24.01
CA GLN A 134 5.90 12.65 -25.11
C GLN A 134 7.44 12.77 -25.17
N PHE A 135 8.19 11.91 -24.47
CA PHE A 135 9.63 11.77 -24.67
C PHE A 135 10.06 10.30 -24.63
#